data_AF-A0A2E6GYY4-F1
#
_entry.id   AF-A0A2E6GYY4-F1
#
_cell.length_a   1.000
_cell.length_b   1.000
_cell.length_c   1.000
_cell.angle_alpha   90.00
_cell.angle_beta   90.00
_cell.angle_gamma   90.00
#
_symmetry.space_group_name_H-M   'P 1'
#
loop_
_entity.id
_entity.type
_entity.pdbx_description
1 polymer ?
#
loop_
_entity_poly.entity_id
_entity_poly.type
_entity_poly.pdbx_seq_one_letter_code
_entity_poly.pdbx_strand_id
1 'polypeptide(L)'
;MSESYDRSTVESFARLVPNRILYRAVVVDVFSDIAIHNDAVQGGYIHALSSESSPHFANKPRNSIIARIVSDQQSSRDPFPSIICYPFFPPHLCFPVKPGEQVWVISERSEGQTQLMYWLCRIPGSSHVDDLNFTHLDREWVQTGRTPSSRRATIEDEEGETYDETDTVPGFLNGGGAIDLMSLPGTVDAYEEIHEQAIANQSITFESVPRFTKRPGDFVIQGSNNTLICLGEDRGWTAETVADSTDAQWSESSTSADADGRWGDDGPPTDENERSYAGTIDIVAGRGRS
;
A
#
# COMPACT_ATOMS: atom_id res chain seq x y z
N MET A 1 5.17 3.48 -51.59
CA MET A 1 4.63 4.32 -50.50
C MET A 1 5.07 3.68 -49.21
N SER A 2 6.10 4.25 -48.57
CA SER A 2 6.64 3.78 -47.30
C SER A 2 5.75 4.31 -46.18
N GLU A 3 5.06 3.42 -45.48
CA GLU A 3 4.37 3.76 -44.24
C GLU A 3 5.41 4.19 -43.21
N SER A 4 5.40 5.48 -42.89
CA SER A 4 6.14 6.03 -41.77
C SER A 4 5.52 5.51 -40.48
N TYR A 5 6.12 4.45 -39.95
CA TYR A 5 5.85 3.99 -38.58
C TYR A 5 6.16 5.16 -37.64
N ASP A 6 5.12 5.62 -36.93
CA ASP A 6 5.21 6.72 -35.98
C ASP A 6 6.21 6.35 -34.87
N ARG A 7 7.35 7.05 -34.84
CA ARG A 7 8.44 6.81 -33.89
C ARG A 7 8.09 7.29 -32.48
N SER A 8 6.97 7.98 -32.29
CA SER A 8 6.59 8.56 -30.99
C SER A 8 6.20 7.52 -29.94
N THR A 9 5.75 6.32 -30.34
CA THR A 9 5.34 5.27 -29.38
C THR A 9 6.51 4.45 -28.83
N VAL A 10 7.68 4.50 -29.47
CA VAL A 10 8.86 3.65 -29.16
C VAL A 10 9.83 4.32 -28.18
N GLU A 11 9.72 5.64 -27.96
CA GLU A 11 10.66 6.39 -27.11
C GLU A 11 10.32 6.41 -25.60
N SER A 12 9.23 5.77 -25.18
CA SER A 12 8.75 5.88 -23.79
C SER A 12 9.60 5.09 -22.77
N PHE A 13 10.19 3.94 -23.13
CA PHE A 13 10.99 3.12 -22.21
C PHE A 13 12.48 3.43 -22.18
N ALA A 14 13.00 4.14 -23.20
CA ALA A 14 14.39 4.62 -23.22
C ALA A 14 14.69 5.67 -22.12
N ARG A 15 13.66 6.13 -21.39
CA ARG A 15 13.78 7.08 -20.27
C ARG A 15 14.03 6.41 -18.91
N LEU A 16 13.84 5.09 -18.77
CA LEU A 16 14.25 4.39 -17.55
C LEU A 16 15.77 4.44 -17.45
N VAL A 17 16.28 4.88 -16.29
CA VAL A 17 17.71 5.06 -16.07
C VAL A 17 18.46 3.77 -16.42
N PRO A 18 19.45 3.79 -17.34
CA PRO A 18 20.19 2.59 -17.71
C PRO A 18 20.80 1.97 -16.44
N ASN A 19 20.57 0.67 -16.26
CA ASN A 19 20.96 -0.15 -15.11
C ASN A 19 20.09 -0.03 -13.83
N ARG A 20 18.96 0.67 -13.87
CA ARG A 20 18.00 0.60 -12.76
C ARG A 20 17.15 -0.67 -12.84
N ILE A 21 17.11 -1.42 -11.75
CA ILE A 21 16.35 -2.67 -11.64
C ILE A 21 15.09 -2.49 -10.79
N LEU A 22 15.15 -1.64 -9.77
CA LEU A 22 14.08 -1.41 -8.80
C LEU A 22 13.40 -0.06 -9.02
N TYR A 23 12.09 -0.05 -9.18
CA TYR A 23 11.26 1.10 -9.47
C TYR A 23 10.11 1.20 -8.45
N ARG A 24 9.71 2.43 -8.14
CA ARG A 24 8.45 2.75 -7.49
C ARG A 24 7.36 2.92 -8.54
N ALA A 25 6.20 2.35 -8.28
CA ALA A 25 5.02 2.48 -9.13
C ALA A 25 3.74 2.68 -8.29
N VAL A 26 2.75 3.36 -8.86
CA VAL A 26 1.38 3.43 -8.33
C VAL A 26 0.53 2.38 -9.02
N VAL A 27 -0.24 1.63 -8.23
CA VAL A 27 -1.16 0.60 -8.73
C VAL A 27 -2.39 1.28 -9.33
N VAL A 28 -2.72 0.96 -10.58
CA VAL A 28 -3.94 1.43 -11.26
C VAL A 28 -5.07 0.41 -11.08
N ASP A 29 -4.79 -0.89 -11.23
CA ASP A 29 -5.77 -1.94 -10.99
C ASP A 29 -5.11 -3.28 -10.63
N VAL A 30 -5.88 -4.21 -10.05
CA VAL A 30 -5.42 -5.51 -9.56
C VAL A 30 -6.25 -6.65 -10.14
N PHE A 31 -5.59 -7.64 -10.76
CA PHE A 31 -6.24 -8.80 -11.37
C PHE A 31 -6.29 -9.97 -10.37
N SER A 32 -7.16 -9.86 -9.37
CA SER A 32 -7.42 -10.92 -8.38
C SER A 32 -8.29 -12.05 -8.96
N ASP A 33 -9.38 -11.68 -9.61
CA ASP A 33 -10.27 -12.58 -10.34
C ASP A 33 -10.35 -12.19 -11.82
N ILE A 34 -9.90 -13.12 -12.67
CA ILE A 34 -9.84 -12.95 -14.12
C ILE A 34 -11.27 -12.93 -14.70
N ALA A 35 -12.24 -13.60 -14.07
CA ALA A 35 -13.60 -13.71 -14.59
C ALA A 35 -14.37 -12.37 -14.59
N ILE A 36 -13.98 -11.43 -13.73
CA ILE A 36 -14.63 -10.11 -13.62
C ILE A 36 -14.27 -9.22 -14.83
N HIS A 37 -13.18 -9.52 -15.53
CA HIS A 37 -12.65 -8.71 -16.61
C HIS A 37 -13.16 -9.22 -17.97
N ASN A 38 -14.27 -8.66 -18.46
CA ASN A 38 -14.80 -8.98 -19.79
C ASN A 38 -13.92 -8.44 -20.94
N ASP A 39 -14.14 -8.92 -22.16
CA ASP A 39 -13.32 -8.58 -23.33
C ASP A 39 -13.26 -7.07 -23.64
N ALA A 40 -14.35 -6.33 -23.40
CA ALA A 40 -14.40 -4.89 -23.64
C ALA A 40 -13.52 -4.12 -22.65
N VAL A 41 -13.60 -4.48 -21.37
CA VAL A 41 -12.75 -3.96 -20.29
C VAL A 41 -11.28 -4.30 -20.55
N GLN A 42 -11.00 -5.54 -20.94
CA GLN A 42 -9.65 -5.99 -21.28
C GLN A 42 -9.07 -5.20 -22.45
N GLY A 43 -9.86 -4.91 -23.48
CA GLY A 43 -9.46 -4.06 -24.61
C GLY A 43 -9.04 -2.66 -24.16
N GLY A 44 -9.79 -2.05 -23.24
CA GLY A 44 -9.46 -0.74 -22.66
C GLY A 44 -8.08 -0.71 -22.00
N TYR A 45 -7.77 -1.72 -21.17
CA TYR A 45 -6.45 -1.82 -20.54
C TYR A 45 -5.34 -2.04 -21.57
N ILE A 46 -5.53 -2.95 -22.53
CA ILE A 46 -4.53 -3.24 -23.57
C ILE A 46 -4.15 -1.98 -24.35
N HIS A 47 -5.11 -1.10 -24.65
CA HIS A 47 -4.86 0.17 -25.31
C HIS A 47 -4.12 1.19 -24.44
N ALA A 48 -4.27 1.13 -23.12
CA ALA A 48 -3.59 2.01 -22.16
C ALA A 48 -2.19 1.50 -21.76
N LEU A 49 -1.88 0.24 -22.07
CA LEU A 49 -0.59 -0.38 -21.79
C LEU A 49 0.48 0.05 -22.79
N SER A 50 1.74 0.02 -22.35
CA SER A 50 2.86 0.15 -23.28
C SER A 50 2.89 -1.00 -24.28
N SER A 51 3.38 -0.73 -25.48
CA SER A 51 3.55 -1.73 -26.54
C SER A 51 4.41 -2.92 -26.11
N GLU A 52 5.41 -2.68 -25.27
CA GLU A 52 6.30 -3.72 -24.74
C GLU A 52 5.62 -4.61 -23.69
N SER A 53 4.68 -4.05 -22.93
CA SER A 53 4.01 -4.73 -21.82
C SER A 53 2.73 -5.44 -22.26
N SER A 54 2.06 -4.92 -23.29
CA SER A 54 0.80 -5.44 -23.86
C SER A 54 0.80 -6.95 -24.18
N PRO A 55 1.87 -7.56 -24.75
CA PRO A 55 1.92 -9.01 -25.01
C PRO A 55 1.77 -9.88 -23.77
N HIS A 56 2.12 -9.37 -22.59
CA HIS A 56 2.04 -10.09 -21.32
C HIS A 56 0.65 -10.03 -20.68
N PHE A 57 -0.27 -9.23 -21.20
CA PHE A 57 -1.58 -9.03 -20.57
C PHE A 57 -2.49 -10.27 -20.62
N ALA A 58 -2.46 -11.01 -21.73
CA ALA A 58 -3.39 -12.12 -21.98
C ALA A 58 -3.21 -13.30 -21.01
N ASN A 59 -1.96 -13.62 -20.67
CA ASN A 59 -1.60 -14.79 -19.86
C ASN A 59 -1.12 -14.42 -18.46
N LYS A 60 -1.53 -13.25 -17.96
CA LYS A 60 -1.12 -12.76 -16.64
C LYS A 60 -1.62 -13.70 -15.53
N PRO A 61 -0.78 -14.08 -14.54
CA PRO A 61 -1.23 -14.83 -13.38
C PRO A 61 -2.12 -13.97 -12.48
N ARG A 62 -2.86 -14.62 -11.57
CA ARG A 62 -3.63 -13.93 -10.53
C ARG A 62 -2.72 -13.05 -9.68
N ASN A 63 -3.28 -11.98 -9.15
CA ASN A 63 -2.57 -10.96 -8.38
C ASN A 63 -1.54 -10.18 -9.21
N SER A 64 -1.64 -10.20 -10.54
CA SER A 64 -0.94 -9.23 -11.39
C SER A 64 -1.59 -7.86 -11.24
N ILE A 65 -0.83 -6.79 -11.52
CA ILE A 65 -1.31 -5.41 -11.41
C ILE A 65 -1.06 -4.65 -12.70
N ILE A 66 -1.90 -3.67 -13.00
CA ILE A 66 -1.49 -2.56 -13.87
C ILE A 66 -0.93 -1.47 -12.98
N ALA A 67 0.21 -0.91 -13.34
CA ALA A 67 0.87 0.14 -12.58
C ALA A 67 1.41 1.25 -13.48
N ARG A 68 1.59 2.44 -12.91
CA ARG A 68 2.30 3.57 -13.50
C ARG A 68 3.61 3.79 -12.75
N ILE A 69 4.73 3.80 -13.45
CA ILE A 69 6.03 4.09 -12.83
C ILE A 69 6.07 5.56 -12.40
N VAL A 70 6.44 5.82 -11.14
CA VAL A 70 6.53 7.17 -10.55
C VAL A 70 7.94 7.48 -10.01
N SER A 71 8.92 6.67 -10.40
CA SER A 71 10.31 6.89 -10.02
C SER A 71 10.87 8.17 -10.63
N ASP A 72 11.77 8.86 -9.91
CA ASP A 72 12.53 10.03 -10.38
C ASP A 72 11.71 11.26 -10.79
N GLN A 73 10.49 11.42 -10.27
CA GLN A 73 9.56 12.50 -10.66
C GLN A 73 9.27 12.52 -12.18
N GLN A 74 9.62 11.45 -12.90
CA GLN A 74 9.46 11.34 -14.36
C GLN A 74 8.00 11.35 -14.80
N SER A 75 7.08 11.06 -13.88
CA SER A 75 5.64 11.09 -14.14
C SER A 75 5.05 12.50 -14.14
N SER A 76 5.71 13.52 -13.61
CA SER A 76 5.08 14.86 -13.47
C SER A 76 4.81 15.57 -14.81
N ARG A 77 5.46 15.17 -15.91
CA ARG A 77 5.47 15.94 -17.17
C ARG A 77 4.92 15.23 -18.40
N ASP A 78 4.88 13.90 -18.41
CA ASP A 78 4.30 13.10 -19.50
C ASP A 78 3.57 11.89 -18.91
N PRO A 79 2.35 11.56 -19.38
CA PRO A 79 1.67 10.33 -18.99
C PRO A 79 2.47 9.14 -19.50
N PHE A 80 3.28 8.56 -18.62
CA PHE A 80 3.92 7.28 -18.88
C PHE A 80 2.81 6.25 -19.12
N PRO A 81 2.89 5.44 -20.21
CA PRO A 81 1.92 4.39 -20.43
C PRO A 81 1.96 3.41 -19.26
N SER A 82 0.80 2.83 -18.96
CA SER A 82 0.73 1.88 -17.86
C SER A 82 1.44 0.58 -18.24
N ILE A 83 1.89 -0.17 -17.25
CA ILE A 83 2.55 -1.46 -17.44
C ILE A 83 1.81 -2.56 -16.69
N ILE A 84 1.78 -3.77 -17.24
CA ILE A 84 1.38 -4.96 -16.50
C ILE A 84 2.60 -5.50 -15.74
N CYS A 85 2.43 -5.74 -14.44
CA CYS A 85 3.42 -6.35 -13.58
C CYS A 85 2.88 -7.65 -12.99
N TYR A 86 3.66 -8.72 -13.05
CA TYR A 86 3.34 -10.00 -12.44
C TYR A 86 3.72 -10.00 -10.95
N PRO A 87 3.11 -10.84 -10.10
CA PRO A 87 3.61 -11.02 -8.74
C PRO A 87 5.03 -11.60 -8.78
N PHE A 88 5.93 -11.02 -7.99
CA PHE A 88 7.31 -11.49 -7.88
C PHE A 88 7.38 -12.89 -7.26
N PHE A 89 6.52 -13.16 -6.29
CA PHE A 89 6.45 -14.47 -5.64
C PHE A 89 5.50 -15.42 -6.38
N PRO A 90 5.74 -16.73 -6.30
CA PRO A 90 4.82 -17.73 -6.84
C PRO A 90 3.41 -17.58 -6.24
N PRO A 91 2.36 -18.14 -6.89
CA PRO A 91 0.97 -18.02 -6.44
C PRO A 91 0.66 -18.51 -5.01
N HIS A 92 1.59 -19.21 -4.38
CA HIS A 92 1.49 -19.68 -2.99
C HIS A 92 1.81 -18.60 -1.96
N LEU A 93 2.39 -17.46 -2.37
CA LEU A 93 2.70 -16.32 -1.52
C LEU A 93 2.29 -15.04 -2.24
N CYS A 94 1.08 -14.56 -1.95
CA CYS A 94 0.50 -13.37 -2.55
C CYS A 94 0.40 -12.28 -1.50
N PHE A 95 1.12 -11.17 -1.69
CA PHE A 95 0.97 -10.01 -0.82
C PHE A 95 -0.34 -9.26 -1.12
N PRO A 96 -0.96 -8.63 -0.12
CA PRO A 96 -2.10 -7.75 -0.33
C PRO A 96 -1.67 -6.47 -1.05
N VAL A 97 -2.47 -6.03 -2.01
CA VAL A 97 -2.27 -4.78 -2.75
C VAL A 97 -3.62 -4.24 -3.22
N LYS A 98 -3.78 -2.92 -3.22
CA LYS A 98 -4.99 -2.22 -3.68
C LYS A 98 -4.67 -1.15 -4.73
N PRO A 99 -5.60 -0.85 -5.65
CA PRO A 99 -5.49 0.33 -6.52
C PRO A 99 -5.26 1.61 -5.72
N GLY A 100 -4.34 2.45 -6.20
CA GLY A 100 -3.91 3.69 -5.54
C GLY A 100 -2.73 3.51 -4.58
N GLU A 101 -2.37 2.29 -4.17
CA GLU A 101 -1.19 2.09 -3.33
C GLU A 101 0.11 2.17 -4.15
N GLN A 102 1.21 2.54 -3.49
CA GLN A 102 2.54 2.55 -4.08
C GLN A 102 3.28 1.24 -3.79
N VAL A 103 3.88 0.63 -4.80
CA VAL A 103 4.58 -0.66 -4.73
C VAL A 103 5.99 -0.58 -5.30
N TRP A 104 6.81 -1.54 -4.89
CA TRP A 104 8.09 -1.84 -5.54
C TRP A 104 7.87 -2.73 -6.77
N VAL A 105 8.49 -2.35 -7.89
CA VAL A 105 8.50 -3.08 -9.16
C VAL A 105 9.96 -3.37 -9.56
N ILE A 106 10.21 -4.61 -9.97
CA ILE A 106 11.51 -5.11 -10.41
C ILE A 106 11.42 -5.41 -11.91
N SER A 107 12.39 -4.93 -12.65
CA SER A 107 12.55 -5.24 -14.07
C SER A 107 13.40 -6.49 -14.26
N GLU A 108 12.90 -7.46 -15.03
CA GLU A 108 13.70 -8.53 -15.63
C GLU A 108 14.27 -8.02 -16.95
N ARG A 109 15.37 -7.26 -16.88
CA ARG A 109 16.00 -6.70 -18.10
C ARG A 109 16.89 -7.75 -18.76
N SER A 110 16.48 -8.21 -19.93
CA SER A 110 17.27 -8.98 -20.89
C SER A 110 17.49 -8.11 -22.13
N GLU A 111 18.73 -7.96 -22.59
CA GLU A 111 19.05 -7.12 -23.75
C GLU A 111 18.26 -7.60 -24.99
N GLY A 112 17.38 -6.74 -25.54
CA GLY A 112 16.60 -7.02 -26.75
C GLY A 112 15.28 -7.77 -26.57
N GLN A 113 14.77 -7.95 -25.34
CA GLN A 113 13.46 -8.60 -25.09
C GLN A 113 12.41 -7.66 -24.50
N THR A 114 11.13 -8.00 -24.71
CA THR A 114 9.98 -7.35 -24.08
C THR A 114 10.13 -7.36 -22.56
N GLN A 115 10.01 -6.19 -21.94
CA GLN A 115 10.31 -5.99 -20.53
C GLN A 115 9.16 -6.53 -19.66
N LEU A 116 9.30 -7.77 -19.19
CA LEU A 116 8.43 -8.28 -18.13
C LEU A 116 8.84 -7.66 -16.79
N MET A 117 7.84 -7.16 -16.08
CA MET A 117 8.00 -6.50 -14.79
C MET A 117 7.34 -7.34 -13.71
N TYR A 118 7.92 -7.33 -12.52
CA TYR A 118 7.39 -8.02 -11.35
C TYR A 118 7.17 -7.05 -10.21
N TRP A 119 6.01 -7.07 -9.57
CA TRP A 119 5.78 -6.28 -8.36
C TRP A 119 6.07 -7.13 -7.12
N LEU A 120 6.68 -6.51 -6.11
CA LEU A 120 7.19 -7.22 -4.93
C LEU A 120 6.25 -7.07 -3.73
N CYS A 121 6.12 -5.85 -3.22
CA CYS A 121 5.29 -5.51 -2.08
C CYS A 121 4.96 -4.01 -2.09
N ARG A 122 3.98 -3.63 -1.27
CA ARG A 122 3.67 -2.23 -0.96
C ARG A 122 4.88 -1.54 -0.31
N ILE A 123 5.10 -0.28 -0.66
CA ILE A 123 6.12 0.55 -0.04
C ILE A 123 5.61 0.98 1.34
N PRO A 124 6.34 0.70 2.44
CA PRO A 124 5.96 1.18 3.76
C PRO A 124 6.11 2.70 3.84
N GLY A 125 5.12 3.34 4.46
CA GLY A 125 5.17 4.76 4.79
C GLY A 125 5.61 5.00 6.22
N SER A 126 5.66 6.28 6.59
CA SER A 126 5.75 6.72 7.98
C SER A 126 4.55 6.24 8.80
N SER A 127 4.76 6.09 10.11
CA SER A 127 3.76 5.49 10.99
C SER A 127 2.42 6.22 11.00
N HIS A 128 2.32 7.49 10.66
CA HIS A 128 1.03 8.20 10.64
C HIS A 128 0.31 8.13 9.28
N VAL A 129 0.99 7.68 8.22
CA VAL A 129 0.43 7.49 6.87
C VAL A 129 0.16 6.02 6.59
N ASP A 130 1.01 5.12 7.07
CA ASP A 130 0.96 3.71 6.75
C ASP A 130 -0.17 3.00 7.52
N ASP A 131 -1.29 2.77 6.85
CA ASP A 131 -2.41 2.00 7.38
C ASP A 131 -2.33 0.55 6.90
N LEU A 132 -2.78 -0.38 7.73
CA LEU A 132 -2.76 -1.79 7.38
C LEU A 132 -3.78 -2.09 6.27
N ASN A 133 -4.93 -1.42 6.27
CA ASN A 133 -5.95 -1.65 5.25
C ASN A 133 -5.58 -1.02 3.92
N PHE A 134 -5.22 0.26 3.91
CA PHE A 134 -4.91 1.00 2.69
C PHE A 134 -3.97 2.17 2.96
N THR A 135 -2.84 2.22 2.25
CA THR A 135 -1.86 3.31 2.41
C THR A 135 -1.83 4.23 1.19
N HIS A 136 -2.20 5.50 1.41
CA HIS A 136 -1.96 6.58 0.45
C HIS A 136 -0.67 7.33 0.79
N LEU A 137 0.45 6.94 0.17
CA LEU A 137 1.78 7.41 0.57
C LEU A 137 1.96 8.93 0.38
N ASP A 138 1.23 9.55 -0.54
CA ASP A 138 1.34 10.98 -0.80
C ASP A 138 0.80 11.84 0.36
N ARG A 139 0.11 11.25 1.35
CA ARG A 139 -0.26 11.94 2.60
C ARG A 139 0.94 12.43 3.40
N GLU A 140 2.15 11.90 3.17
CA GLU A 140 3.37 12.37 3.84
C GLU A 140 3.69 13.84 3.51
N TRP A 141 3.22 14.34 2.37
CA TRP A 141 3.40 15.74 1.97
C TRP A 141 2.55 16.72 2.79
N VAL A 142 1.43 16.25 3.35
CA VAL A 142 0.55 17.08 4.21
C VAL A 142 1.27 17.41 5.51
N GLN A 143 1.84 16.40 6.16
CA GLN A 143 2.43 16.57 7.48
C GLN A 143 3.79 17.26 7.46
N THR A 144 4.54 17.14 6.37
CA THR A 144 5.83 17.84 6.23
C THR A 144 5.67 19.34 5.95
N GLY A 145 4.43 19.87 5.88
CA GLY A 145 4.16 21.26 5.51
C GLY A 145 4.62 21.60 4.09
N ARG A 146 4.86 20.56 3.26
CA ARG A 146 5.30 20.68 1.87
C ARG A 146 4.15 20.68 0.88
N THR A 147 2.91 20.62 1.37
CA THR A 147 1.72 20.89 0.57
C THR A 147 1.71 22.39 0.25
N PRO A 148 1.90 22.81 -1.01
CA PRO A 148 1.45 24.11 -1.45
C PRO A 148 -0.06 24.13 -1.24
N SER A 149 -0.53 25.28 -0.82
CA SER A 149 -1.88 25.63 -0.39
C SER A 149 -2.95 25.52 -1.49
N SER A 150 -3.05 24.36 -2.16
CA SER A 150 -3.94 24.13 -3.31
C SER A 150 -4.98 23.03 -3.07
N ARG A 151 -5.62 23.07 -1.90
CA ARG A 151 -7.09 23.03 -1.85
C ARG A 151 -7.56 24.23 -1.02
N ARG A 152 -7.24 25.44 -1.49
CA ARG A 152 -8.06 26.61 -1.11
C ARG A 152 -9.40 26.46 -1.84
N ALA A 153 -10.30 25.68 -1.27
CA ALA A 153 -11.70 25.80 -1.63
C ALA A 153 -12.18 27.09 -0.96
N THR A 154 -12.32 28.18 -1.73
CA THR A 154 -13.23 29.25 -1.33
C THR A 154 -14.63 28.68 -1.44
N ILE A 155 -15.17 28.23 -0.31
CA ILE A 155 -16.58 27.88 -0.21
C ILE A 155 -17.32 29.19 0.04
N GLU A 156 -18.20 29.56 -0.88
CA GLU A 156 -19.20 30.60 -0.67
C GLU A 156 -20.39 29.92 0.00
N ASP A 157 -20.75 30.37 1.20
CA ASP A 157 -22.03 29.98 1.80
C ASP A 157 -23.20 30.68 1.09
N GLU A 158 -24.43 30.28 1.40
CA GLU A 158 -25.65 30.88 0.82
C GLU A 158 -25.79 32.39 1.13
N GLU A 159 -24.93 32.93 2.01
CA GLU A 159 -24.90 34.32 2.47
C GLU A 159 -23.76 35.14 1.83
N GLY A 160 -22.88 34.49 1.04
CA GLY A 160 -21.81 35.14 0.25
C GLY A 160 -20.54 35.46 1.04
N GLU A 161 -20.35 34.89 2.22
CA GLU A 161 -19.15 35.02 3.03
C GLU A 161 -18.09 34.01 2.58
N THR A 162 -16.84 34.49 2.44
CA THR A 162 -15.71 33.68 1.96
C THR A 162 -14.83 33.26 3.13
N TYR A 163 -14.74 31.96 3.40
CA TYR A 163 -13.84 31.42 4.42
C TYR A 163 -12.59 30.78 3.77
N ASP A 164 -11.39 31.10 4.28
CA ASP A 164 -10.13 30.39 3.94
C ASP A 164 -10.12 29.12 4.80
N GLU A 165 -10.80 28.06 4.35
CA GLU A 165 -10.59 26.74 4.93
C GLU A 165 -9.15 26.33 4.64
N THR A 166 -8.27 26.49 5.62
CA THR A 166 -7.02 25.72 5.69
C THR A 166 -7.30 24.24 5.99
N ASP A 167 -8.56 23.83 5.94
CA ASP A 167 -8.99 22.48 6.25
C ASP A 167 -8.64 21.60 5.07
N THR A 168 -7.70 20.68 5.32
CA THR A 168 -7.30 19.68 4.35
C THR A 168 -8.50 18.79 4.09
N VAL A 169 -9.30 19.14 3.07
CA VAL A 169 -10.45 18.33 2.66
C VAL A 169 -9.99 16.89 2.53
N PRO A 170 -10.58 15.93 3.26
CA PRO A 170 -10.22 14.52 3.16
C PRO A 170 -10.22 14.08 1.68
N GLY A 171 -9.13 13.46 1.23
CA GLY A 171 -9.00 13.06 -0.17
C GLY A 171 -7.70 12.30 -0.49
N PHE A 172 -7.51 12.01 -1.78
CA PHE A 172 -6.34 11.31 -2.29
C PHE A 172 -5.41 12.29 -3.02
N LEU A 173 -4.75 13.16 -2.24
CA LEU A 173 -3.82 14.14 -2.79
C LEU A 173 -2.80 13.52 -3.74
N ASN A 174 -2.66 14.07 -4.95
CA ASN A 174 -1.62 13.67 -5.88
C ASN A 174 -0.31 14.41 -5.58
N GLY A 175 0.52 13.79 -4.73
CA GLY A 175 1.79 14.36 -4.27
C GLY A 175 1.63 15.65 -3.47
N GLY A 176 2.63 16.53 -3.60
CA GLY A 176 2.67 17.80 -2.89
C GLY A 176 2.00 18.93 -3.67
N GLY A 177 0.80 18.78 -4.22
CA GLY A 177 -0.10 19.86 -4.70
C GLY A 177 0.36 20.79 -5.84
N ALA A 178 1.66 20.88 -6.15
CA ALA A 178 2.23 21.57 -7.30
C ALA A 178 2.60 20.55 -8.38
N ILE A 179 2.55 20.95 -9.65
CA ILE A 179 2.80 20.06 -10.81
C ILE A 179 4.14 19.31 -10.68
N ASP A 180 5.22 20.01 -10.29
CA ASP A 180 6.55 19.40 -10.12
C ASP A 180 6.65 18.48 -8.88
N LEU A 181 5.64 18.47 -8.00
CA LEU A 181 5.57 17.65 -6.79
C LEU A 181 4.50 16.55 -6.88
N MET A 182 3.84 16.40 -8.03
CA MET A 182 2.86 15.34 -8.25
C MET A 182 3.55 13.99 -8.41
N SER A 183 2.97 12.96 -7.79
CA SER A 183 3.43 11.58 -7.93
C SER A 183 2.93 10.95 -9.22
N LEU A 184 1.72 11.28 -9.65
CA LEU A 184 1.13 10.84 -10.92
C LEU A 184 1.06 11.98 -11.94
N PRO A 185 1.18 11.67 -13.25
CA PRO A 185 0.98 12.65 -14.32
C PRO A 185 -0.48 13.10 -14.37
N GLY A 186 -0.71 14.32 -14.86
CA GLY A 186 -2.03 14.77 -15.29
C GLY A 186 -2.72 15.64 -14.25
N THR A 187 -3.88 15.19 -13.77
CA THR A 187 -4.77 15.97 -12.91
C THR A 187 -4.37 15.86 -11.44
N VAL A 188 -4.81 16.84 -10.64
CA VAL A 188 -4.69 16.78 -9.17
C VAL A 188 -5.49 15.61 -8.60
N ASP A 189 -6.54 15.18 -9.33
CA ASP A 189 -7.49 14.13 -8.94
C ASP A 189 -7.11 12.75 -9.50
N ALA A 190 -5.87 12.56 -9.94
CA ALA A 190 -5.43 11.32 -10.60
C ALA A 190 -5.61 10.06 -9.72
N TYR A 191 -5.57 10.18 -8.39
CA TYR A 191 -5.83 9.07 -7.49
C TYR A 191 -7.33 8.85 -7.26
N GLU A 192 -8.14 9.90 -7.21
CA GLU A 192 -9.60 9.81 -7.22
C GLU A 192 -10.08 9.07 -8.48
N GLU A 193 -9.51 9.38 -9.65
CA GLU A 193 -9.80 8.66 -10.90
C GLU A 193 -9.47 7.16 -10.79
N ILE A 194 -8.31 6.81 -10.21
CA ILE A 194 -7.95 5.41 -9.96
C ILE A 194 -8.95 4.77 -8.99
N HIS A 195 -9.34 5.49 -7.94
CA HIS A 195 -10.28 4.99 -6.95
C HIS A 195 -11.64 4.65 -7.56
N GLU A 196 -12.15 5.53 -8.43
CA GLU A 196 -13.46 5.38 -9.07
C GLU A 196 -13.46 4.35 -10.22
N GLN A 197 -12.37 4.26 -10.99
CA GLN A 197 -12.32 3.46 -12.21
C GLN A 197 -11.80 2.04 -12.00
N ALA A 198 -10.97 1.80 -10.98
CA ALA A 198 -10.37 0.49 -10.77
C ALA A 198 -11.43 -0.56 -10.38
N ILE A 199 -11.49 -1.65 -11.14
CA ILE A 199 -12.49 -2.70 -10.94
C ILE A 199 -12.24 -3.43 -9.62
N ALA A 200 -10.97 -3.62 -9.25
CA ALA A 200 -10.62 -4.28 -7.99
C ALA A 200 -11.19 -3.57 -6.76
N ASN A 201 -11.43 -2.25 -6.82
CA ASN A 201 -12.02 -1.50 -5.70
C ASN A 201 -13.43 -1.95 -5.34
N GLN A 202 -14.18 -2.54 -6.28
CA GLN A 202 -15.50 -3.09 -6.01
C GLN A 202 -15.46 -4.29 -5.03
N SER A 203 -14.31 -4.94 -4.90
CA SER A 203 -14.08 -6.08 -4.00
C SER A 203 -13.29 -5.70 -2.74
N ILE A 204 -13.12 -4.40 -2.48
CA ILE A 204 -12.35 -3.88 -1.35
C ILE A 204 -13.29 -3.17 -0.38
N THR A 205 -13.09 -3.41 0.92
CA THR A 205 -13.69 -2.60 1.98
C THR A 205 -12.60 -1.73 2.59
N PHE A 206 -12.74 -0.42 2.41
CA PHE A 206 -11.87 0.58 3.02
C PHE A 206 -12.38 0.86 4.43
N GLU A 207 -11.62 0.47 5.44
CA GLU A 207 -11.97 0.71 6.85
C GLU A 207 -10.69 0.90 7.68
N SER A 208 -10.80 1.65 8.77
CA SER A 208 -9.72 1.78 9.73
C SER A 208 -9.49 0.45 10.45
N VAL A 209 -8.23 0.03 10.51
CA VAL A 209 -7.85 -1.25 11.10
C VAL A 209 -6.90 -1.04 12.29
N PRO A 210 -7.16 -1.66 13.46
CA PRO A 210 -6.25 -1.61 14.60
C PRO A 210 -4.87 -2.15 14.23
N ARG A 211 -3.81 -1.52 14.76
CA ARG A 211 -2.44 -1.96 14.53
C ARG A 211 -2.03 -3.02 15.52
N PHE A 212 -1.29 -3.99 15.01
CA PHE A 212 -0.66 -5.00 15.83
C PHE A 212 0.78 -4.60 16.19
N THR A 213 1.11 -4.64 17.47
CA THR A 213 2.45 -4.31 17.96
C THR A 213 3.28 -5.58 18.10
N LYS A 214 4.13 -5.88 17.11
CA LYS A 214 5.08 -7.00 17.18
C LYS A 214 6.21 -6.72 18.18
N ARG A 215 6.65 -7.76 18.91
CA ARG A 215 7.89 -7.73 19.69
C ARG A 215 9.09 -7.97 18.77
N PRO A 216 10.29 -7.51 19.15
CA PRO A 216 11.52 -7.94 18.48
C PRO A 216 11.63 -9.47 18.51
N GLY A 217 11.84 -10.10 17.35
CA GLY A 217 11.90 -11.56 17.22
C GLY A 217 10.63 -12.21 16.68
N ASP A 218 9.47 -11.56 16.79
CA ASP A 218 8.22 -12.11 16.25
C ASP A 218 8.22 -12.12 14.72
N PHE A 219 7.84 -13.28 14.16
CA PHE A 219 7.52 -13.42 12.75
C PHE A 219 6.02 -13.24 12.54
N VAL A 220 5.65 -12.25 11.73
CA VAL A 220 4.27 -11.81 11.55
C VAL A 220 3.90 -11.87 10.07
N ILE A 221 2.80 -12.57 9.78
CA ILE A 221 2.11 -12.49 8.49
C ILE A 221 0.74 -11.90 8.76
N GLN A 222 0.46 -10.75 8.16
CA GLN A 222 -0.77 -10.00 8.39
C GLN A 222 -1.43 -9.62 7.06
N GLY A 223 -2.73 -9.86 6.95
CA GLY A 223 -3.56 -9.39 5.84
C GLY A 223 -4.03 -7.95 6.06
N SER A 224 -4.52 -7.29 5.01
CA SER A 224 -4.95 -5.89 5.09
C SER A 224 -6.18 -5.66 5.98
N ASN A 225 -6.94 -6.72 6.30
CA ASN A 225 -8.15 -6.63 7.14
C ASN A 225 -7.88 -7.18 8.55
N ASN A 226 -6.64 -7.04 9.03
CA ASN A 226 -6.15 -7.44 10.35
C ASN A 226 -6.08 -8.94 10.68
N THR A 227 -6.38 -9.84 9.75
CA THR A 227 -6.12 -11.27 9.97
C THR A 227 -4.62 -11.50 10.12
N LEU A 228 -4.18 -12.15 11.19
CA LEU A 228 -2.80 -12.19 11.62
C LEU A 228 -2.37 -13.61 12.00
N ILE A 229 -1.18 -14.00 11.58
CA ILE A 229 -0.42 -15.11 12.15
C ILE A 229 0.84 -14.52 12.77
N CYS A 230 1.04 -14.78 14.06
CA CYS A 230 2.24 -14.40 14.78
C CYS A 230 2.92 -15.64 15.35
N LEU A 231 4.17 -15.86 14.96
CA LEU A 231 5.06 -16.88 15.52
C LEU A 231 6.07 -16.17 16.42
N GLY A 232 6.03 -16.44 17.70
CA GLY A 232 6.84 -15.73 18.68
C GLY A 232 6.91 -16.46 20.01
N GLU A 233 7.27 -15.73 21.05
CA GLU A 233 7.19 -16.21 22.43
C GLU A 233 5.81 -15.91 23.01
N ASP A 234 5.45 -16.62 24.07
CA ASP A 234 4.19 -16.42 24.78
C ASP A 234 3.96 -14.94 25.14
N ARG A 235 2.76 -14.44 24.81
CA ARG A 235 2.31 -13.09 25.14
C ARG A 235 1.60 -13.01 26.48
N GLY A 236 1.91 -13.91 27.41
CA GLY A 236 1.67 -13.73 28.83
C GLY A 236 0.24 -13.33 29.15
N TRP A 237 -0.72 -14.21 28.85
CA TRP A 237 -2.07 -14.05 29.39
C TRP A 237 -2.10 -14.63 30.81
N THR A 238 -2.26 -13.78 31.83
CA THR A 238 -2.54 -14.25 33.20
C THR A 238 -4.01 -13.98 33.53
N ALA A 239 -4.69 -14.96 34.12
CA ALA A 239 -6.09 -14.80 34.58
C ALA A 239 -6.24 -13.69 35.65
N GLU A 240 -5.12 -13.24 36.24
CA GLU A 240 -5.05 -12.23 37.30
C GLU A 240 -5.08 -10.79 36.79
N THR A 241 -4.77 -10.52 35.51
CA THR A 241 -4.80 -9.15 34.94
C THR A 241 -6.22 -8.61 34.71
N VAL A 242 -7.26 -9.36 35.07
CA VAL A 242 -8.68 -8.94 35.02
C VAL A 242 -9.16 -8.36 36.35
N ALA A 243 -8.41 -8.52 37.45
CA ALA A 243 -8.82 -8.03 38.76
C ALA A 243 -7.97 -6.82 39.17
N ASP A 244 -8.66 -5.68 39.39
CA ASP A 244 -8.13 -4.40 39.87
C ASP A 244 -7.27 -3.59 38.90
N SER A 245 -7.93 -2.66 38.18
CA SER A 245 -7.45 -1.28 38.23
C SER A 245 -8.54 -0.29 37.83
N THR A 246 -8.90 0.56 38.80
CA THR A 246 -9.60 1.84 38.57
C THR A 246 -8.73 2.89 37.87
N ASP A 247 -7.55 2.52 37.35
CA ASP A 247 -6.59 3.42 36.70
C ASP A 247 -6.10 2.90 35.33
N ALA A 248 -6.90 2.07 34.64
CA ALA A 248 -6.58 1.48 33.34
C ALA A 248 -6.70 2.45 32.14
N GLN A 249 -6.38 3.75 32.29
CA GLN A 249 -6.71 4.73 31.25
C GLN A 249 -5.62 4.96 30.18
N TRP A 250 -4.46 4.28 30.27
CA TRP A 250 -3.35 4.49 29.33
C TRP A 250 -2.68 3.20 28.81
N SER A 251 -3.22 2.01 29.13
CA SER A 251 -2.71 0.71 28.65
C SER A 251 -3.52 0.13 27.47
N GLU A 252 -4.66 0.72 27.10
CA GLU A 252 -5.58 0.17 26.10
C GLU A 252 -5.10 0.26 24.63
N SER A 253 -3.93 0.84 24.36
CA SER A 253 -3.42 1.03 23.00
C SER A 253 -2.25 0.13 22.60
N SER A 254 -1.85 -0.82 23.45
CA SER A 254 -0.78 -1.76 23.09
C SER A 254 -0.99 -3.16 23.66
N THR A 255 -1.08 -4.16 22.77
CA THR A 255 -0.99 -5.60 23.12
C THR A 255 0.42 -6.03 23.54
N SER A 256 1.35 -5.07 23.70
CA SER A 256 2.74 -5.32 24.09
C SER A 256 3.13 -4.74 25.46
N ALA A 257 2.18 -4.24 26.26
CA ALA A 257 2.51 -3.61 27.54
C ALA A 257 2.57 -4.65 28.70
N ASP A 258 3.68 -4.54 29.44
CA ASP A 258 4.00 -5.10 30.76
C ASP A 258 4.40 -6.58 30.90
N ALA A 259 5.71 -6.84 30.68
CA ALA A 259 6.42 -7.99 31.25
C ALA A 259 7.50 -7.58 32.28
N ASP A 260 7.51 -6.33 32.75
CA ASP A 260 8.52 -5.84 33.72
C ASP A 260 7.90 -5.59 35.10
N GLY A 261 7.40 -6.68 35.71
CA GLY A 261 7.17 -6.75 37.15
C GLY A 261 8.48 -6.97 37.89
N ARG A 262 9.26 -5.90 38.10
CA ARG A 262 10.44 -5.91 38.98
C ARG A 262 10.07 -6.46 40.36
N TRP A 263 10.86 -7.43 40.79
CA TRP A 263 10.79 -8.17 42.03
C TRP A 263 10.81 -7.25 43.26
N GLY A 264 9.71 -7.25 44.01
CA GLY A 264 9.68 -6.88 45.43
C GLY A 264 9.74 -8.15 46.27
N ASP A 265 10.89 -8.38 46.89
CA ASP A 265 11.18 -9.01 48.19
C ASP A 265 10.15 -9.97 48.85
N ASP A 266 9.67 -11.00 48.15
CA ASP A 266 8.99 -12.13 48.81
C ASP A 266 9.30 -13.45 48.11
N GLY A 267 10.35 -14.14 48.59
CA GLY A 267 10.58 -15.59 48.54
C GLY A 267 10.57 -16.33 47.18
N PRO A 268 11.51 -17.25 46.90
CA PRO A 268 11.44 -18.05 45.68
C PRO A 268 10.20 -18.98 45.74
N PRO A 269 9.31 -18.97 44.74
CA PRO A 269 8.29 -19.99 44.62
C PRO A 269 9.02 -21.31 44.35
N THR A 270 8.90 -22.24 45.29
CA THR A 270 9.38 -23.60 45.16
C THR A 270 8.52 -24.33 44.11
N ASP A 271 9.18 -24.75 43.02
CA ASP A 271 8.77 -25.81 42.08
C ASP A 271 7.64 -25.56 41.05
N GLU A 272 7.51 -24.36 40.47
CA GLU A 272 6.81 -24.16 39.18
C GLU A 272 7.58 -23.24 38.20
N ASN A 273 8.87 -23.03 38.45
CA ASN A 273 9.70 -22.01 37.80
C ASN A 273 10.39 -22.45 36.50
N GLU A 274 9.70 -23.26 35.70
CA GLU A 274 9.98 -23.37 34.26
C GLU A 274 8.77 -22.81 33.52
N ARG A 275 8.61 -21.47 33.52
CA ARG A 275 8.01 -20.85 32.32
C ARG A 275 8.98 -21.14 31.18
N SER A 276 8.86 -22.33 30.61
CA SER A 276 9.44 -22.67 29.33
C SER A 276 9.05 -21.55 28.40
N TYR A 277 10.03 -20.79 27.89
CA TYR A 277 9.85 -19.90 26.74
C TYR A 277 9.51 -20.79 25.54
N ALA A 278 8.32 -21.37 25.57
CA ALA A 278 7.81 -22.21 24.52
C ALA A 278 7.45 -21.28 23.37
N GLY A 279 7.89 -21.64 22.17
CA GLY A 279 7.39 -20.97 20.97
C GLY A 279 5.86 -21.08 20.95
N THR A 280 5.19 -19.96 20.75
CA THR A 280 3.74 -19.90 20.61
C THR A 280 3.37 -19.49 19.19
N ILE A 281 2.23 -20.01 18.75
CA ILE A 281 1.59 -19.63 17.50
C ILE A 281 0.28 -18.98 17.89
N ASP A 282 0.15 -17.71 17.58
CA ASP A 282 -1.11 -16.98 17.71
C ASP A 282 -1.70 -16.77 16.31
N ILE A 283 -2.96 -17.18 16.15
CA ILE A 283 -3.72 -17.06 14.91
C ILE A 283 -4.98 -16.27 15.21
N VAL A 284 -4.98 -15.01 14.79
CA VAL A 284 -6.15 -14.15 14.86
C VAL A 284 -6.89 -14.25 13.53
N ALA A 285 -7.95 -15.06 13.52
CA ALA A 285 -8.85 -15.22 12.38
C ALA A 285 -10.11 -14.35 12.58
N GLY A 286 -10.22 -13.26 11.81
CA GLY A 286 -11.36 -12.33 11.87
C GLY A 286 -11.02 -11.00 12.56
N ARG A 287 -12.03 -10.14 12.74
CA ARG A 287 -11.90 -8.82 13.37
C ARG A 287 -11.75 -8.93 14.89
N GLY A 288 -10.64 -9.50 15.34
CA GLY A 288 -10.29 -9.57 16.77
C GLY A 288 -9.37 -8.43 17.16
N ARG A 289 -9.77 -7.64 18.16
CA ARG A 289 -8.80 -7.10 19.13
C ARG A 289 -8.59 -8.23 20.13
N SER A 290 -7.49 -8.95 20.00
CA SER A 290 -7.07 -9.99 20.93
C SER A 290 -5.62 -9.72 21.28
#